data_AF-A0A7W5GCV7-F1
#
_entry.id   AF-A0A7W5GCV7-F1
#
_cell.length_a   1.000
_cell.length_b   1.000
_cell.length_c   1.000
_cell.angle_alpha   90.00
_cell.angle_beta   90.00
_cell.angle_gamma   90.00
#
_symmetry.space_group_name_H-M   'P 1'
#
loop_
_entity.id
_entity.type
_entity.pdbx_description
1 polymer ?
#
loop_
_entity_poly.entity_id
_entity_poly.type
_entity_poly.pdbx_seq_one_letter_code
_entity_poly.pdbx_strand_id
1 'polypeptide(L)'
;MNGKSALGVLLIIVGSIAVLNFVGVHFGAILGFLLPFILVGFGIVGWMNNKKWIGGILIAIGGMMLLGKLGGVIVLLLAIGLIVGGVSLFKKDKRSAY
;
A
#
# COMPACT_ATOMS: atom_id res chain seq x y z
N MET A 1 23.79 -31.64 -11.72
CA MET A 1 23.60 -30.17 -11.56
C MET A 1 23.69 -29.86 -10.08
N ASN A 2 24.63 -29.00 -9.67
CA ASN A 2 24.96 -28.78 -8.25
C ASN A 2 23.81 -28.08 -7.52
N GLY A 3 23.38 -28.62 -6.36
CA GLY A 3 22.30 -28.06 -5.54
C GLY A 3 22.47 -26.60 -5.13
N LYS A 4 23.70 -26.08 -5.17
CA LYS A 4 24.02 -24.66 -4.94
C LYS A 4 23.46 -23.75 -6.04
N SER A 5 23.42 -24.20 -7.30
CA SER A 5 22.83 -23.46 -8.42
C SER A 5 21.30 -23.48 -8.35
N ALA A 6 20.69 -24.59 -7.89
CA ALA A 6 19.25 -24.66 -7.71
C ALA A 6 18.76 -23.72 -6.60
N LEU A 7 19.49 -23.63 -5.49
CA LEU A 7 19.20 -22.67 -4.41
C LEU A 7 19.39 -21.22 -4.86
N GLY A 8 20.43 -20.93 -5.65
CA GLY A 8 20.65 -19.60 -6.22
C GLY A 8 19.51 -19.16 -7.14
N VAL A 9 19.07 -20.04 -8.04
CA VAL A 9 17.92 -19.77 -8.94
C VAL A 9 16.63 -19.58 -8.15
N LEU A 10 16.38 -20.39 -7.12
CA LEU A 10 15.22 -20.25 -6.25
C LEU A 10 15.22 -18.89 -5.54
N LEU A 11 16.38 -18.45 -5.02
CA LEU A 11 16.51 -17.18 -4.32
C LEU A 11 16.28 -15.98 -5.26
N ILE A 12 16.75 -16.06 -6.51
CA ILE A 12 16.50 -15.03 -7.52
C ILE A 12 15.01 -14.94 -7.83
N ILE A 13 14.33 -16.07 -8.00
CA ILE A 13 12.89 -16.11 -8.28
C ILE A 13 12.10 -15.51 -7.10
N VAL A 14 12.38 -15.96 -5.88
CA VAL A 14 11.70 -15.48 -4.67
C VAL A 14 11.97 -14.00 -4.44
N GLY A 15 13.22 -13.56 -4.58
CA GLY A 15 13.59 -12.14 -4.48
C GLY A 15 12.91 -11.27 -5.53
N SER A 16 12.82 -11.76 -6.78
CA SER A 16 12.14 -11.05 -7.88
C SER A 16 10.65 -10.90 -7.62
N ILE A 17 9.98 -11.97 -7.15
CA ILE A 17 8.56 -11.94 -6.79
C ILE A 17 8.32 -10.97 -5.62
N ALA A 18 9.20 -10.96 -4.61
CA ALA A 18 9.09 -10.04 -3.48
C ALA A 18 9.20 -8.56 -3.91
N VAL A 19 10.15 -8.23 -4.79
CA VAL A 19 10.30 -6.87 -5.33
C VAL A 19 9.09 -6.49 -6.18
N LEU A 20 8.59 -7.39 -7.03
CA LEU A 20 7.43 -7.13 -7.87
C LEU A 20 6.17 -6.88 -7.03
N ASN A 21 5.98 -7.65 -5.95
CA ASN A 21 4.91 -7.42 -4.99
C ASN A 21 5.09 -6.10 -4.25
N PHE A 22 6.31 -5.74 -3.84
CA PHE A 22 6.56 -4.45 -3.19
C PHE A 22 6.21 -3.27 -4.10
N VAL A 23 6.65 -3.30 -5.36
CA VAL A 23 6.32 -2.28 -6.36
C VAL A 23 4.82 -2.25 -6.62
N GLY A 24 4.18 -3.42 -6.81
CA GLY A 24 2.74 -3.53 -7.02
C GLY A 24 1.91 -2.99 -5.84
N VAL A 25 2.34 -3.23 -4.61
CA VAL A 25 1.70 -2.70 -3.40
C VAL A 25 1.84 -1.18 -3.33
N HIS A 26 3.00 -0.63 -3.67
CA HIS A 26 3.20 0.82 -3.70
C HIS A 26 2.34 1.50 -4.77
N PHE A 27 2.32 0.98 -6.00
CA PHE A 27 1.45 1.51 -7.06
C PHE A 27 -0.04 1.32 -6.75
N GLY A 28 -0.43 0.18 -6.17
CA GLY A 28 -1.80 -0.09 -5.76
C GLY A 28 -2.28 0.83 -4.63
N ALA A 29 -1.39 1.18 -3.69
CA ALA A 29 -1.68 2.15 -2.65
C ALA A 29 -1.96 3.54 -3.25
N ILE A 30 -1.04 4.03 -4.11
CA ILE A 30 -1.14 5.34 -4.76
C ILE A 30 -2.39 5.42 -5.65
N LEU A 31 -2.56 4.47 -6.58
CA LEU A 31 -3.71 4.42 -7.49
C LEU A 31 -5.03 4.26 -6.73
N GLY A 32 -5.02 3.46 -5.66
CA GLY A 32 -6.19 3.29 -4.85
C GLY A 32 -6.60 4.58 -4.11
N PHE A 33 -5.69 5.49 -3.78
CA PHE A 33 -6.07 6.82 -3.26
C PHE A 33 -6.48 7.77 -4.39
N LEU A 34 -5.82 7.67 -5.55
CA LEU A 34 -6.07 8.54 -6.70
C LEU A 34 -7.53 8.49 -7.18
N LEU A 35 -8.11 7.29 -7.30
CA LEU A 35 -9.50 7.10 -7.76
C LEU A 35 -10.54 7.78 -6.85
N PRO A 36 -10.56 7.57 -5.52
CA PRO A 36 -11.49 8.26 -4.64
C PRO A 36 -11.30 9.78 -4.62
N PHE A 37 -10.06 10.29 -4.72
CA PHE A 37 -9.81 11.73 -4.87
C PHE A 37 -10.44 12.28 -6.15
N ILE A 38 -10.28 11.58 -7.28
CA ILE A 38 -10.90 11.95 -8.55
C ILE A 38 -12.43 11.93 -8.44
N LEU A 39 -13.02 10.90 -7.82
CA LEU A 39 -14.47 10.80 -7.60
C LEU A 39 -15.03 11.95 -6.77
N VAL A 40 -14.36 12.32 -5.67
CA VAL A 40 -14.76 13.49 -4.87
C VAL A 40 -14.64 14.77 -5.70
N GLY A 41 -13.55 14.94 -6.44
CA GLY A 41 -13.35 16.10 -7.33
C GLY A 41 -14.45 16.22 -8.39
N PHE A 42 -14.76 15.13 -9.09
CA PHE A 42 -15.88 15.08 -10.04
C PHE A 42 -17.22 15.33 -9.38
N GLY A 43 -17.42 14.85 -8.16
CA GLY A 43 -18.62 15.11 -7.39
C GLY A 43 -18.80 16.58 -7.05
N ILE A 44 -17.74 17.30 -6.69
CA ILE A 44 -17.75 18.75 -6.46
C ILE A 44 -18.07 19.49 -7.78
N VAL A 45 -17.42 19.13 -8.88
CA VAL A 45 -17.70 19.72 -10.21
C VAL A 45 -19.15 19.46 -10.64
N GLY A 46 -19.68 18.26 -10.36
CA GLY A 46 -21.08 17.91 -10.61
C GLY A 46 -22.06 18.70 -9.75
N TRP A 47 -21.68 19.01 -8.50
CA TRP A 47 -22.45 19.86 -7.60
C TRP A 47 -22.52 21.32 -8.09
N MET A 48 -21.40 21.84 -8.60
CA MET A 48 -21.33 23.20 -9.17
C MET A 48 -22.18 23.35 -10.45
N ASN A 49 -22.35 22.29 -11.23
CA ASN A 49 -23.14 22.28 -12.47
C ASN A 49 -24.64 22.03 -12.27
N ASN A 50 -25.22 22.42 -11.13
CA ASN A 50 -26.63 22.18 -10.74
C ASN A 50 -27.09 20.71 -10.69
N LYS A 51 -26.22 19.73 -10.96
CA LYS A 51 -26.51 18.29 -10.85
C LYS A 51 -26.19 17.77 -9.45
N LYS A 52 -26.78 18.42 -8.44
CA LYS A 52 -26.56 18.15 -7.01
C LYS A 52 -26.80 16.68 -6.62
N TRP A 53 -27.74 16.01 -7.28
CA TRP A 53 -28.00 14.58 -7.10
C TRP A 53 -26.79 13.71 -7.48
N ILE A 54 -26.25 13.90 -8.68
CA ILE A 54 -25.10 13.13 -9.17
C ILE A 54 -23.81 13.53 -8.44
N GLY A 55 -23.63 14.83 -8.21
CA GLY A 55 -22.49 15.36 -7.45
C GLY A 55 -22.46 14.83 -6.02
N GLY A 56 -23.59 14.83 -5.32
CA GLY A 56 -23.70 14.31 -3.96
C GLY A 56 -23.41 12.82 -3.87
N ILE A 57 -23.90 12.01 -4.81
CA ILE A 57 -23.60 10.57 -4.86
C ILE A 57 -22.11 10.32 -5.10
N LEU A 58 -21.48 11.06 -6.02
CA LEU A 58 -20.05 10.93 -6.31
C LEU A 58 -19.17 11.32 -5.11
N ILE A 59 -19.52 12.41 -4.41
CA ILE A 59 -18.82 12.82 -3.17
C ILE A 59 -19.03 11.78 -2.07
N ALA A 60 -20.25 11.27 -1.89
CA ALA A 60 -20.55 10.27 -0.87
C ALA A 60 -19.78 8.97 -1.11
N ILE A 61 -19.76 8.47 -2.35
CA ILE A 61 -19.02 7.26 -2.73
C ILE A 61 -17.51 7.49 -2.58
N GLY A 62 -16.99 8.60 -3.13
CA GLY A 62 -15.57 8.93 -3.02
C GLY A 62 -15.13 9.10 -1.57
N GLY A 63 -15.93 9.77 -0.74
CA GLY A 63 -15.68 9.95 0.69
C GLY A 63 -15.75 8.65 1.48
N MET A 64 -16.73 7.79 1.21
CA MET A 64 -16.85 6.48 1.85
C MET A 64 -15.67 5.56 1.48
N MET A 65 -15.18 5.63 0.24
CA MET A 65 -13.98 4.92 -0.19
C MET A 65 -12.70 5.45 0.49
N LEU A 66 -12.61 6.75 0.76
CA LEU A 66 -11.51 7.33 1.56
C LEU A 66 -11.57 6.86 3.02
N LEU A 67 -12.77 6.81 3.61
CA LEU A 67 -12.97 6.29 4.97
C LEU A 67 -12.56 4.81 5.10
N GLY A 68 -12.89 3.98 4.12
CA GLY A 68 -12.41 2.58 4.07
C GLY A 68 -10.88 2.47 4.00
N LYS A 69 -10.21 3.46 3.39
CA LYS A 69 -8.74 3.49 3.28
C LYS A 69 -8.03 4.01 4.53
N LEU A 70 -8.69 4.78 5.38
CA LEU A 70 -8.14 5.18 6.70
C LEU A 70 -7.86 3.97 7.61
N GLY A 71 -8.67 2.91 7.53
CA GLY A 71 -8.36 1.63 8.17
C GLY A 71 -7.08 0.99 7.63
N GLY A 72 -6.85 1.11 6.32
CA GLY A 72 -5.60 0.70 5.68
C GLY A 72 -4.38 1.50 6.15
N VAL A 73 -4.54 2.79 6.49
CA VAL A 73 -3.47 3.63 7.04
C VAL A 73 -3.03 3.15 8.43
N ILE A 74 -3.97 2.69 9.27
CA ILE A 74 -3.64 2.12 10.59
C ILE A 74 -2.85 0.83 10.44
N VAL A 75 -3.27 -0.05 9.53
CA VAL A 75 -2.55 -1.30 9.22
C VAL A 75 -1.18 -1.00 8.62
N LEU A 76 -1.05 0.02 7.76
CA LEU A 76 0.23 0.47 7.22
C LEU A 76 1.17 0.96 8.34
N LEU A 77 0.68 1.77 9.27
CA LEU A 77 1.45 2.24 10.42
C LEU A 77 1.89 1.08 11.32
N LEU A 78 1.01 0.11 11.57
CA LEU A 78 1.35 -1.11 12.30
C LEU A 78 2.40 -1.96 11.56
N ALA A 79 2.27 -2.12 10.25
CA ALA A 79 3.23 -2.83 9.43
C ALA A 79 4.61 -2.16 9.45
N ILE A 80 4.68 -0.83 9.33
CA ILE A 80 5.91 -0.05 9.48
C ILE A 80 6.51 -0.27 10.88
N GLY A 81 5.68 -0.22 11.94
CA GLY A 81 6.10 -0.47 13.32
C GLY A 81 6.67 -1.88 13.52
N LEU A 82 6.06 -2.91 12.92
CA LEU A 82 6.54 -4.29 12.95
C LEU A 82 7.86 -4.46 12.19
N ILE A 83 8.01 -3.83 11.01
CA ILE A 83 9.25 -3.87 10.24
C ILE A 83 10.38 -3.19 11.04
N VAL A 84 10.16 -1.99 11.58
CA VAL A 84 11.15 -1.28 12.39
C VAL A 84 11.49 -2.05 13.67
N GLY A 85 10.47 -2.60 14.33
CA GLY A 85 10.63 -3.45 15.52
C GLY A 85 11.48 -4.69 15.23
N GLY A 86 11.14 -5.43 14.16
CA GLY A 86 11.87 -6.60 13.71
C GLY A 86 13.33 -6.30 13.34
N VAL A 87 13.58 -5.22 12.58
CA VAL A 87 14.95 -4.78 12.24
C VAL A 87 15.73 -4.39 13.50
N SER A 88 15.08 -3.78 14.51
CA SER A 88 15.75 -3.41 15.76
C SER A 88 16.20 -4.63 16.58
N LEU A 89 15.44 -5.73 16.57
CA LEU A 89 15.80 -6.99 17.23
C LEU A 89 17.02 -7.63 16.57
N PHE A 90 17.05 -7.71 15.23
CA PHE A 90 18.20 -8.23 14.49
C PHE A 90 19.46 -7.37 14.67
N LYS A 91 19.30 -6.05 14.85
CA LYS A 91 20.43 -5.13 15.08
C LYS A 91 20.99 -5.24 16.50
N LYS A 92 20.18 -5.64 17.48
CA LYS A 92 20.59 -5.82 18.88
C LYS A 92 21.41 -7.10 19.08
N ASP A 93 21.09 -8.15 18.33
CA ASP A 93 21.79 -9.44 18.37
C ASP A 93 23.25 -9.34 17.88
N LYS A 94 23.52 -8.53 16.85
CA LYS A 94 24.89 -8.30 16.33
C LYS A 94 25.82 -7.54 17.28
N ARG A 95 25.32 -6.95 18.37
CA ARG A 95 26.13 -6.19 19.34
C ARG A 95 26.57 -7.02 20.55
N SER A 96 26.08 -8.26 20.69
CA SER A 96 26.40 -9.16 21.80
C SER A 96 27.47 -10.21 21.45
N ALA A 97 28.10 -10.09 20.28
CA ALA A 97 29.16 -10.99 19.81
C ALA A 97 30.56 -10.32 19.79
N TYR A 98 30.79 -9.34 20.68
CA TYR A 98 32.10 -8.76 20.96
C TYR A 98 32.35 -8.73 22.47
#